data_AF-A0A933CP75-F1
#
_entry.id   AF-A0A933CP75-F1
#
_cell.length_a   1.000
_cell.length_b   1.000
_cell.length_c   1.000
_cell.angle_alpha   90.00
_cell.angle_beta   90.00
_cell.angle_gamma   90.00
#
_symmetry.space_group_name_H-M   'P 1'
#
loop_
_entity.id
_entity.type
_entity.pdbx_description
1 polymer ?
#
loop_
_entity_poly.entity_id
_entity_poly.type
_entity_poly.pdbx_seq_one_letter_code
_entity_poly.pdbx_strand_id
1 'polypeptide(L)'
;MKLIRIHYLDASAIVKLVLAEEGSRELREYFGKESNFSATSLCFAEALGALKVKAFYRNEISDEEHFSGCDELLAHVAHNTIEIENIENNDRHVFDEVERLVRNYNEGKPKDKTIDISDAFQMVSVKQKNFYQFENDSKPILITGDRASADAANNEGLRVWNCVDEPAPEELTESYYNRLLSQTRPDNARAA
;
A
#
# COMPACT_ATOMS: atom_id res chain seq x y z
N MET A 1 15.03 6.96 -17.76
CA MET A 1 15.22 6.81 -16.30
C MET A 1 13.90 6.34 -15.69
N LYS A 2 13.88 5.20 -14.97
CA LYS A 2 12.70 4.77 -14.21
C LYS A 2 12.64 5.61 -12.92
N LEU A 3 11.50 6.23 -12.63
CA LEU A 3 11.34 7.01 -11.40
C LEU A 3 11.33 6.05 -10.20
N ILE A 4 12.04 6.41 -9.15
CA ILE A 4 12.07 5.63 -7.91
C ILE A 4 10.80 5.96 -7.12
N ARG A 5 9.98 4.95 -6.87
CA ARG A 5 8.77 5.02 -6.04
C ARG A 5 8.86 3.98 -4.94
N ILE A 6 8.32 4.31 -3.77
CA ILE A 6 8.14 3.35 -2.67
C ILE A 6 6.71 2.83 -2.70
N HIS A 7 6.56 1.52 -2.52
CA HIS A 7 5.29 0.80 -2.59
C HIS A 7 4.96 0.23 -1.22
N TYR A 8 4.08 0.90 -0.49
CA TYR A 8 3.68 0.51 0.85
C TYR A 8 2.58 -0.54 0.79
N LEU A 9 2.87 -1.76 1.23
CA LEU A 9 1.92 -2.85 1.32
C LEU A 9 1.18 -2.78 2.66
N ASP A 10 -0.15 -2.79 2.62
CA ASP A 10 -0.96 -3.07 3.80
C ASP A 10 -1.04 -4.60 4.05
N ALA A 11 -1.67 -4.99 5.16
CA ALA A 11 -1.81 -6.40 5.51
C ALA A 11 -2.58 -7.20 4.44
N SER A 12 -3.63 -6.61 3.86
CA SER A 12 -4.50 -7.30 2.90
C SER A 12 -3.82 -7.55 1.55
N ALA A 13 -2.91 -6.68 1.12
CA ALA A 13 -2.05 -6.84 -0.04
C ALA A 13 -0.95 -7.87 0.24
N ILE A 14 -0.33 -7.86 1.44
CA ILE A 14 0.66 -8.89 1.82
C ILE A 14 0.03 -10.29 1.74
N VAL A 15 -1.18 -10.47 2.26
CA VAL A 15 -1.88 -11.76 2.17
C VAL A 15 -2.08 -12.19 0.70
N LYS A 16 -2.42 -11.26 -0.20
CA LYS A 16 -2.59 -11.52 -1.64
C LYS A 16 -1.29 -11.85 -2.37
N LEU A 17 -0.13 -11.44 -1.85
CA LEU A 17 1.14 -11.87 -2.40
C LEU A 17 1.33 -13.38 -2.19
N VAL A 18 1.00 -13.89 -1.01
CA VAL A 18 1.32 -15.28 -0.63
C VAL A 18 0.14 -16.26 -0.71
N LEU A 19 -1.09 -15.77 -0.82
CA LEU A 19 -2.29 -16.58 -1.07
C LEU A 19 -3.02 -16.16 -2.35
N ALA A 20 -3.56 -17.15 -3.05
CA ALA A 20 -4.36 -16.93 -4.25
C ALA A 20 -5.76 -16.42 -3.85
N GLU A 21 -5.94 -15.11 -3.90
CA GLU A 21 -7.23 -14.43 -3.68
C GLU A 21 -7.56 -13.50 -4.85
N GLU A 22 -8.75 -12.90 -4.85
CA GLU A 22 -9.09 -11.82 -5.78
C GLU A 22 -8.04 -10.70 -5.71
N GLY A 23 -7.58 -10.21 -6.87
CA GLY A 23 -6.49 -9.23 -7.00
C GLY A 23 -5.07 -9.78 -6.83
N SER A 24 -4.88 -11.04 -6.40
CA SER A 24 -3.54 -11.62 -6.18
C SER A 24 -2.69 -11.68 -7.44
N ARG A 25 -3.27 -12.04 -8.59
CA ARG A 25 -2.54 -12.16 -9.86
C ARG A 25 -1.96 -10.81 -10.28
N GLU A 26 -2.80 -9.79 -10.34
CA GLU A 26 -2.44 -8.43 -10.74
C GLU A 26 -1.39 -7.85 -9.79
N LEU A 27 -1.56 -8.08 -8.48
CA LEU A 27 -0.59 -7.66 -7.48
C LEU A 27 0.77 -8.37 -7.63
N ARG A 28 0.79 -9.68 -7.84
CA ARG A 28 2.04 -10.45 -8.02
C ARG A 28 2.76 -10.06 -9.30
N GLU A 29 2.02 -9.84 -10.39
CA GLU A 29 2.59 -9.33 -11.64
C GLU A 29 3.22 -7.94 -11.46
N TYR A 30 2.57 -7.06 -10.69
CA TYR A 30 3.11 -5.75 -10.35
C TYR A 30 4.35 -5.86 -9.46
N PHE A 31 4.27 -6.70 -8.42
CA PHE A 31 5.37 -6.96 -7.49
C PHE A 31 6.62 -7.50 -8.19
N GLY A 32 6.45 -8.37 -9.20
CA GLY A 32 7.56 -8.89 -9.99
C GLY A 32 8.21 -7.90 -10.97
N LYS A 33 7.57 -6.75 -11.24
CA LYS A 33 8.07 -5.71 -12.17
C LYS A 33 8.67 -4.50 -11.45
N GLU A 34 8.19 -4.25 -10.24
CA GLU A 34 8.58 -3.10 -9.42
C GLU A 34 9.59 -3.46 -8.33
N SER A 35 10.07 -2.45 -7.62
CA SER A 35 11.05 -2.59 -6.52
C SER A 35 10.75 -1.57 -5.44
N ASN A 36 11.44 -1.65 -4.29
CA ASN A 36 11.22 -0.77 -3.13
C ASN A 36 9.82 -0.95 -2.51
N PHE A 37 9.45 -2.20 -2.25
CA PHE A 37 8.28 -2.51 -1.44
C PHE A 37 8.61 -2.40 0.03
N SER A 38 7.72 -1.78 0.78
CA SER A 38 7.84 -1.61 2.22
C SER A 38 6.53 -1.99 2.90
N ALA A 39 6.59 -2.48 4.12
CA ALA A 39 5.43 -2.70 4.96
C ALA A 39 5.77 -2.27 6.39
N THR A 40 4.78 -1.83 7.15
CA THR A 40 5.00 -1.59 8.57
C THR A 40 5.03 -2.92 9.33
N SER A 41 5.75 -2.96 10.45
CA SER A 41 5.77 -4.15 11.32
C SER A 41 4.39 -4.54 11.83
N LEU A 42 3.46 -3.57 11.91
CA LEU A 42 2.06 -3.81 12.23
C LEU A 42 1.34 -4.55 11.10
N CYS A 43 1.40 -4.06 9.85
CA CYS A 43 0.80 -4.74 8.69
C CYS A 43 1.40 -6.14 8.47
N PHE A 44 2.69 -6.32 8.73
CA PHE A 44 3.34 -7.63 8.66
C PHE A 44 2.77 -8.60 9.70
N ALA A 45 2.64 -8.17 10.96
CA ALA A 45 2.06 -8.99 12.02
C ALA A 45 0.58 -9.32 11.75
N GLU A 46 -0.17 -8.37 11.18
CA GLU A 46 -1.57 -8.57 10.80
C GLU A 46 -1.74 -9.55 9.65
N ALA A 47 -0.85 -9.52 8.65
CA ALA A 47 -0.86 -10.51 7.58
C ALA A 47 -0.67 -11.94 8.13
N LEU A 48 0.31 -12.14 9.04
CA LEU A 48 0.48 -13.42 9.74
C LEU A 48 -0.77 -13.80 10.55
N GLY A 49 -1.38 -12.83 11.22
CA GLY A 49 -2.65 -13.00 11.92
C GLY A 49 -3.79 -13.43 11.00
N ALA A 50 -3.90 -12.83 9.83
CA ALA A 50 -4.90 -13.15 8.82
C ALA A 50 -4.70 -14.58 8.28
N LEU A 51 -3.46 -14.99 7.97
CA LEU A 51 -3.13 -16.37 7.57
C LEU A 51 -3.54 -17.37 8.66
N LYS A 52 -3.23 -17.07 9.93
CA LYS A 52 -3.63 -17.89 11.07
C LYS A 52 -5.16 -17.99 11.19
N VAL A 53 -5.87 -16.87 11.05
CA VAL A 53 -7.34 -16.83 11.13
C VAL A 53 -7.97 -17.69 10.03
N LYS A 54 -7.48 -17.54 8.79
CA LYS A 54 -7.94 -18.32 7.63
C LYS A 54 -7.77 -19.82 7.83
N ALA A 55 -6.61 -20.25 8.32
CA ALA A 55 -6.31 -21.66 8.55
C ALA A 55 -7.12 -22.24 9.72
N PHE A 56 -6.95 -21.69 10.92
CA PHE A 56 -7.39 -22.37 12.15
C PHE A 56 -8.80 -22.02 12.61
N TYR A 57 -9.37 -20.92 12.13
CA TYR A 57 -10.68 -20.44 12.60
C TYR A 57 -11.73 -20.42 11.51
N ARG A 58 -11.35 -20.19 10.25
CA ARG A 58 -12.28 -20.14 9.13
C ARG A 58 -12.23 -21.37 8.22
N ASN A 59 -11.19 -22.19 8.32
CA ASN A 59 -10.93 -23.33 7.43
C ASN A 59 -11.00 -22.92 5.94
N GLU A 60 -10.53 -21.71 5.63
CA GLU A 60 -10.50 -21.15 4.27
C GLU A 60 -9.30 -21.63 3.46
N ILE A 61 -8.23 -22.07 4.15
CA ILE A 61 -6.99 -22.57 3.56
C ILE A 61 -6.56 -23.86 4.26
N SER A 62 -5.83 -24.70 3.54
CA SER A 62 -5.19 -25.89 4.08
C SER A 62 -3.98 -25.57 4.96
N ASP A 63 -3.54 -26.53 5.77
CA ASP A 63 -2.29 -26.42 6.54
C ASP A 63 -1.08 -26.19 5.62
N GLU A 64 -1.06 -26.82 4.44
CA GLU A 64 0.00 -26.64 3.45
C GLU A 64 0.04 -25.21 2.90
N GLU A 65 -1.11 -24.63 2.55
CA GLU A 65 -1.21 -23.22 2.14
C GLU A 65 -0.83 -22.27 3.27
N HIS A 66 -1.21 -22.58 4.52
CA HIS A 66 -0.82 -21.78 5.68
C HIS A 66 0.69 -21.75 5.88
N PHE A 67 1.35 -22.92 5.91
CA PHE A 67 2.80 -22.99 6.11
C PHE A 67 3.57 -22.42 4.92
N SER A 68 3.15 -22.73 3.70
CA SER A 68 3.79 -22.20 2.48
C SER A 68 3.65 -20.68 2.40
N GLY A 69 2.46 -20.14 2.71
CA GLY A 69 2.26 -18.70 2.71
C GLY A 69 3.07 -17.97 3.80
N CYS A 70 3.23 -18.58 4.98
CA CYS A 70 4.11 -18.04 6.02
C CYS A 70 5.59 -18.08 5.59
N ASP A 71 6.03 -19.18 4.98
CA ASP A 71 7.42 -19.35 4.51
C ASP A 71 7.75 -18.36 3.37
N GLU A 72 6.85 -18.21 2.39
CA GLU A 72 7.00 -17.24 1.30
C GLU A 72 7.07 -15.80 1.83
N LEU A 73 6.21 -15.44 2.79
CA LEU A 73 6.24 -14.12 3.41
C LEU A 73 7.56 -13.87 4.15
N LEU A 74 8.07 -14.85 4.89
CA LEU A 74 9.37 -14.74 5.57
C LEU A 74 10.52 -14.65 4.58
N ALA A 75 10.46 -15.38 3.47
CA ALA A 75 11.45 -15.31 2.40
C ALA A 75 11.50 -13.90 1.78
N HIS A 76 10.34 -13.26 1.57
CA HIS A 76 10.31 -11.89 1.04
C HIS A 76 11.07 -10.88 1.91
N VAL A 77 10.96 -11.02 3.23
CA VAL A 77 11.69 -10.18 4.20
C VAL A 77 13.16 -10.58 4.27
N ALA A 78 13.47 -11.87 4.36
CA ALA A 78 14.84 -12.39 4.45
C ALA A 78 15.70 -12.02 3.22
N HIS A 79 15.07 -11.91 2.05
CA HIS A 79 15.73 -11.51 0.80
C HIS A 79 15.62 -10.00 0.50
N ASN A 80 15.13 -9.18 1.44
CA ASN A 80 14.96 -7.73 1.29
C ASN A 80 14.11 -7.32 0.06
N THR A 81 13.17 -8.17 -0.35
CA THR A 81 12.17 -7.80 -1.38
C THR A 81 11.01 -7.01 -0.80
N ILE A 82 10.77 -7.14 0.52
CA ILE A 82 9.89 -6.28 1.30
C ILE A 82 10.70 -5.75 2.49
N GLU A 83 10.84 -4.44 2.60
CA GLU A 83 11.44 -3.79 3.78
C GLU A 83 10.40 -3.66 4.89
N ILE A 84 10.72 -4.16 6.09
CA ILE A 84 9.86 -4.00 7.26
C ILE A 84 10.28 -2.77 8.04
N GLU A 85 9.36 -1.84 8.16
CA GLU A 85 9.58 -0.57 8.80
C GLU A 85 8.91 -0.53 10.16
N ASN A 86 9.62 -0.03 11.16
CA ASN A 86 9.03 0.19 12.48
C ASN A 86 8.40 1.58 12.54
N ILE A 87 7.14 1.61 12.99
CA ILE A 87 6.48 2.85 13.35
C ILE A 87 6.86 3.16 14.79
N GLU A 88 7.22 4.41 15.09
CA GLU A 88 7.34 4.90 16.46
C GLU A 88 5.93 5.01 17.08
N ASN A 89 5.36 3.86 17.45
CA ASN A 89 4.03 3.73 18.04
C ASN A 89 3.93 4.29 19.48
N ASN A 90 5.05 4.74 20.05
CA ASN A 90 5.13 5.30 21.39
C ASN A 90 5.00 6.84 21.39
N ASP A 91 4.93 7.50 20.24
CA ASP A 91 4.70 8.94 20.17
C ASP A 91 3.20 9.24 20.30
N ARG A 92 2.86 10.03 21.34
CA ARG A 92 1.50 10.46 21.60
C ARG A 92 0.92 11.29 20.44
N HIS A 93 1.73 12.09 19.76
CA HIS A 93 1.28 12.91 18.64
C HIS A 93 0.91 12.06 17.42
N VAL A 94 1.65 10.97 17.17
CA VAL A 94 1.28 9.97 16.15
C VAL A 94 -0.08 9.36 16.51
N PHE A 95 -0.26 8.97 17.77
CA PHE A 95 -1.53 8.38 18.21
C PHE A 95 -2.72 9.34 18.11
N ASP A 96 -2.53 10.62 18.42
CA ASP A 96 -3.60 11.62 18.30
C ASP A 96 -4.08 11.76 16.83
N GLU A 97 -3.17 11.69 15.85
CA GLU A 97 -3.51 11.68 14.43
C GLU A 97 -4.20 10.37 14.02
N VAL A 98 -3.73 9.23 14.51
CA VAL A 98 -4.39 7.92 14.30
C VAL A 98 -5.81 7.94 14.84
N GLU A 99 -6.01 8.43 16.06
CA GLU A 99 -7.33 8.55 16.68
C GLU A 99 -8.24 9.49 15.87
N ARG A 100 -7.71 10.62 15.40
CA ARG A 100 -8.44 11.54 14.52
C ARG A 100 -8.93 10.83 13.25
N LEU A 101 -8.06 10.08 12.57
CA LEU A 101 -8.39 9.36 11.35
C LEU A 101 -9.51 8.35 11.60
N VAL A 102 -9.34 7.46 12.58
CA VAL A 102 -10.31 6.41 12.91
C VAL A 102 -11.67 7.03 13.25
N ARG A 103 -11.71 8.09 14.06
CA ARG A 103 -12.98 8.76 14.39
C ARG A 103 -13.64 9.37 13.17
N ASN A 104 -12.89 10.16 12.39
CA ASN A 104 -13.42 10.87 11.23
C ASN A 104 -13.95 9.92 10.14
N TYR A 105 -13.24 8.82 9.89
CA TYR A 105 -13.61 7.88 8.83
C TYR A 105 -14.61 6.82 9.28
N ASN A 106 -14.88 6.65 10.59
CA ASN A 106 -15.82 5.65 11.07
C ASN A 106 -17.16 6.21 11.56
N GLU A 107 -17.22 7.51 11.88
CA GLU A 107 -18.44 8.12 12.42
C GLU A 107 -19.64 7.93 11.47
N GLY A 108 -20.71 7.32 11.98
CA GLY A 108 -21.94 7.07 11.23
C GLY A 108 -21.84 6.01 10.12
N LYS A 109 -20.71 5.31 9.98
CA LYS A 109 -20.51 4.30 8.93
C LYS A 109 -20.75 2.87 9.44
N PRO A 110 -21.21 1.95 8.56
CA PRO A 110 -21.27 0.53 8.88
C PRO A 110 -19.86 -0.07 8.96
N LYS A 111 -19.70 -1.16 9.71
CA LYS A 111 -18.39 -1.76 10.05
C LYS A 111 -17.57 -2.21 8.83
N ASP A 112 -18.21 -2.58 7.74
CA ASP A 112 -17.55 -2.93 6.46
C ASP A 112 -17.03 -1.71 5.69
N LYS A 113 -17.29 -0.50 6.18
CA LYS A 113 -16.84 0.78 5.62
C LYS A 113 -16.05 1.62 6.62
N THR A 114 -15.52 0.97 7.65
CA THR A 114 -14.67 1.58 8.66
C THR A 114 -13.23 1.13 8.50
N ILE A 115 -12.30 2.02 8.82
CA ILE A 115 -10.88 1.67 8.98
C ILE A 115 -10.61 1.33 10.44
N ASP A 116 -9.63 0.48 10.70
CA ASP A 116 -9.18 0.22 12.06
C ASP A 116 -7.95 1.07 12.45
N ILE A 117 -7.38 0.77 13.61
CA ILE A 117 -6.23 1.49 14.15
C ILE A 117 -4.98 1.23 13.30
N SER A 118 -4.80 0.03 12.75
CA SER A 118 -3.60 -0.31 11.97
C SER A 118 -3.63 0.32 10.59
N ASP A 119 -4.80 0.35 9.95
CA ASP A 119 -5.04 1.11 8.71
C ASP A 119 -4.62 2.58 8.89
N ALA A 120 -5.05 3.20 9.98
CA ALA A 120 -4.71 4.58 10.30
C ALA A 120 -3.21 4.77 10.60
N PHE A 121 -2.58 3.86 11.36
CA PHE A 121 -1.13 3.88 11.59
C PHE A 121 -0.34 3.77 10.29
N GLN A 122 -0.78 2.94 9.35
CA GLN A 122 -0.16 2.79 8.04
C GLN A 122 -0.23 4.12 7.27
N MET A 123 -1.40 4.76 7.21
CA MET A 123 -1.56 6.06 6.56
C MET A 123 -0.66 7.13 7.18
N VAL A 124 -0.61 7.21 8.50
CA VAL A 124 0.24 8.18 9.21
C VAL A 124 1.71 7.92 8.90
N SER A 125 2.13 6.66 8.85
CA SER A 125 3.51 6.28 8.51
C SER A 125 3.89 6.71 7.09
N VAL A 126 2.98 6.52 6.13
CA VAL A 126 3.18 6.98 4.75
C VAL A 126 3.27 8.52 4.68
N LYS A 127 2.42 9.23 5.44
CA LYS A 127 2.40 10.72 5.48
C LYS A 127 3.64 11.33 6.13
N GLN A 128 4.15 10.73 7.21
CA GLN A 128 5.23 11.29 8.01
C GLN A 128 6.62 11.11 7.38
N LYS A 129 6.78 10.11 6.52
CA LYS A 129 8.07 9.87 5.88
C LYS A 129 8.36 10.91 4.80
N ASN A 130 9.64 11.30 4.71
CA ASN A 130 10.17 12.34 3.82
C ASN A 130 9.79 12.17 2.34
N PHE A 131 9.30 11.00 1.94
CA PHE A 131 8.86 10.73 0.59
C PHE A 131 7.47 11.29 0.24
N TYR A 132 6.62 11.59 1.23
CA TYR A 132 5.31 12.22 0.96
C TYR A 132 5.45 13.62 0.33
N GLN A 133 6.59 14.29 0.56
CA GLN A 133 6.90 15.59 -0.05
C GLN A 133 7.30 15.47 -1.52
N PHE A 134 7.57 14.26 -2.05
CA PHE A 134 7.82 14.12 -3.47
C PHE A 134 6.54 14.38 -4.25
N GLU A 135 6.60 15.37 -5.14
CA GLU A 135 5.53 15.65 -6.07
C GLU A 135 5.55 14.67 -7.26
N ASN A 136 4.41 14.56 -7.94
CA ASN A 136 4.24 13.75 -9.15
C ASN A 136 4.48 12.25 -8.90
N ASP A 137 5.25 11.60 -9.77
CA ASP A 137 5.29 10.15 -9.89
C ASP A 137 6.23 9.43 -8.93
N SER A 138 7.05 10.18 -8.19
CA SER A 138 7.86 9.64 -7.10
C SER A 138 7.10 9.57 -5.77
N LYS A 139 5.87 10.08 -5.72
CA LYS A 139 5.01 10.00 -4.53
C LYS A 139 4.76 8.53 -4.16
N PRO A 140 4.99 8.12 -2.90
CA PRO A 140 4.73 6.77 -2.44
C PRO A 140 3.30 6.34 -2.72
N ILE A 141 3.12 5.06 -3.01
CA ILE A 141 1.80 4.46 -3.20
C ILE A 141 1.48 3.51 -2.04
N LEU A 142 0.31 3.68 -1.43
CA LEU A 142 -0.28 2.69 -0.55
C LEU A 142 -1.02 1.66 -1.40
N ILE A 143 -0.71 0.38 -1.22
CA ILE A 143 -1.35 -0.73 -1.92
C ILE A 143 -2.19 -1.47 -0.89
N THR A 144 -3.48 -1.63 -1.20
CA THR A 144 -4.44 -2.29 -0.31
C THR A 144 -5.46 -3.09 -1.09
N GLY A 145 -5.94 -4.19 -0.52
CA GLY A 145 -7.14 -4.90 -0.97
C GLY A 145 -8.41 -4.46 -0.24
N ASP A 146 -8.32 -3.54 0.73
CA ASP A 146 -9.45 -3.03 1.50
C ASP A 146 -9.97 -1.71 0.92
N ARG A 147 -11.27 -1.67 0.61
CA ARG A 147 -11.91 -0.49 0.01
C ARG A 147 -12.02 0.67 1.00
N ALA A 148 -12.32 0.41 2.28
CA ALA A 148 -12.46 1.47 3.27
C ALA A 148 -11.13 2.18 3.53
N SER A 149 -10.04 1.41 3.62
CA SER A 149 -8.68 1.91 3.74
C SER A 149 -8.26 2.65 2.48
N ALA A 150 -8.62 2.15 1.29
CA ALA A 150 -8.31 2.84 0.04
C ALA A 150 -8.96 4.23 -0.03
N ASP A 151 -10.26 4.29 0.26
CA ASP A 151 -11.03 5.52 0.22
C ASP A 151 -10.55 6.54 1.26
N ALA A 152 -10.26 6.09 2.49
CA ALA A 152 -9.75 6.95 3.55
C ALA A 152 -8.36 7.50 3.22
N ALA A 153 -7.44 6.68 2.73
CA ALA A 153 -6.11 7.13 2.33
C ALA A 153 -6.16 8.15 1.18
N ASN A 154 -7.03 7.92 0.19
CA ASN A 154 -7.21 8.85 -0.92
C ASN A 154 -7.78 10.21 -0.44
N ASN A 155 -8.74 10.19 0.49
CA ASN A 155 -9.28 11.40 1.11
C ASN A 155 -8.25 12.17 1.95
N GLU A 156 -7.25 11.48 2.53
CA GLU A 156 -6.08 12.09 3.18
C GLU A 156 -5.01 12.57 2.18
N GLY A 157 -5.28 12.48 0.88
CA GLY A 157 -4.39 12.93 -0.18
C GLY A 157 -3.23 11.97 -0.47
N LEU A 158 -3.29 10.72 0.00
CA LEU A 158 -2.30 9.69 -0.37
C LEU A 158 -2.53 9.20 -1.80
N ARG A 159 -1.47 8.75 -2.47
CA ARG A 159 -1.61 7.95 -3.68
C ARG A 159 -1.90 6.52 -3.24
N VAL A 160 -2.97 5.94 -3.77
CA VAL A 160 -3.44 4.62 -3.36
C VAL A 160 -3.72 3.78 -4.59
N TRP A 161 -3.52 2.47 -4.46
CA TRP A 161 -4.02 1.48 -5.40
C TRP A 161 -4.81 0.43 -4.63
N ASN A 162 -6.10 0.32 -4.93
CA ASN A 162 -6.90 -0.83 -4.50
C ASN A 162 -6.63 -2.01 -5.45
N CYS A 163 -5.83 -2.99 -5.04
CA CYS A 163 -5.37 -4.09 -5.90
C CYS A 163 -6.46 -5.11 -6.28
N VAL A 164 -7.67 -4.95 -5.75
CA VAL A 164 -8.84 -5.79 -6.07
C VAL A 164 -9.68 -5.15 -7.18
N ASP A 165 -9.98 -3.87 -7.02
CA ASP A 165 -11.00 -3.19 -7.82
C ASP A 165 -10.42 -2.25 -8.90
N GLU A 166 -9.14 -1.91 -8.83
CA GLU A 166 -8.50 -0.91 -9.70
C GLU A 166 -7.38 -1.53 -10.53
N PRO A 167 -7.20 -1.07 -11.79
CA PRO A 167 -6.08 -1.53 -12.60
C PRO A 167 -4.74 -1.15 -11.96
N ALA A 168 -3.73 -1.98 -12.18
CA ALA A 168 -2.38 -1.72 -11.69
C ALA A 168 -1.87 -0.34 -12.18
N PRO A 169 -1.19 0.44 -11.33
CA PRO A 169 -0.65 1.74 -11.72
C PRO A 169 0.29 1.61 -12.91
N GLU A 170 0.10 2.46 -13.93
CA GLU A 170 0.98 2.48 -15.10
C GLU A 170 2.43 2.83 -14.72
N GLU A 171 3.38 2.09 -15.31
CA GLU A 171 4.79 2.48 -15.33
C GLU A 171 4.95 3.71 -16.23
N LEU A 172 5.28 4.86 -15.62
CA LEU A 172 5.60 6.04 -16.40
C LEU A 172 7.04 5.98 -16.86
N THR A 173 7.20 5.56 -18.11
CA THR A 173 8.49 5.61 -18.82
C THR A 173 8.87 7.07 -19.11
N GLU A 174 10.16 7.32 -19.24
CA GLU A 174 10.73 8.61 -19.65
C GLU A 174 10.08 9.17 -20.93
N SER A 175 9.60 8.29 -21.82
CA SER A 175 8.86 8.67 -23.03
C SER A 175 7.51 9.35 -22.73
N TYR A 176 6.81 8.94 -21.68
CA TYR A 176 5.54 9.52 -21.28
C TYR A 176 5.75 10.87 -20.59
N TYR A 177 6.79 10.98 -19.75
CA TYR A 177 7.19 12.24 -19.13
C TYR A 177 7.60 13.28 -20.18
N ASN A 178 8.40 12.87 -21.18
CA ASN A 178 8.76 13.73 -22.30
C ASN A 178 7.54 14.16 -23.14
N ARG A 179 6.51 13.31 -23.25
CA ARG A 179 5.25 13.64 -23.93
C ARG A 179 4.44 14.69 -23.16
N LEU A 180 4.31 14.55 -21.85
CA LEU A 180 3.66 15.54 -20.98
C LEU A 180 4.37 16.90 -21.00
N LEU A 181 5.71 16.89 -20.96
CA LEU A 181 6.51 18.12 -21.06
C LEU A 181 6.40 18.78 -22.45
N SER A 182 6.23 18.00 -23.51
CA SER A 182 6.01 18.54 -24.86
C SER A 182 4.63 19.18 -25.05
N GLN A 183 3.64 18.78 -24.25
CA GLN A 183 2.27 19.28 -24.29
C GLN A 183 2.04 20.49 -23.37
N THR A 184 2.95 20.78 -22.45
CA THR A 184 2.85 21.87 -21.46
C THR A 184 3.75 23.07 -21.75
N ARG A 185 4.50 23.07 -22.86
CA ARG A 185 5.18 24.30 -23.32
C ARG A 185 4.16 25.21 -24.01
N PRO A 186 3.80 26.38 -23.45
CA PRO A 186 3.08 27.38 -24.21
C PRO A 186 3.96 27.83 -25.37
N ASP A 187 3.35 28.00 -26.54
CA ASP A 187 3.92 28.56 -27.78
C ASP A 187 4.44 29.99 -27.55
N ASN A 188 5.55 30.15 -26.83
CA ASN A 188 6.31 31.40 -26.75
C ASN A 188 7.42 31.35 -27.80
N ALA A 189 7.04 31.26 -29.08
CA ALA A 189 7.96 31.43 -30.19
C ALA A 189 7.25 31.92 -31.46
N ARG A 190 6.52 33.04 -31.37
CA ARG A 190 6.22 33.91 -32.53
C ARG A 190 6.23 35.38 -32.14
N ALA A 191 7.42 35.93 -31.94
CA ALA A 191 7.70 37.36 -32.10
C ALA A 191 9.21 37.56 -32.30
N ALA A 192 9.65 37.52 -33.56
CA ALA A 192 10.81 38.25 -34.09
C ALA A 192 10.65 38.31 -35.61
#